data_AF-A0A366H6K8-F1
#
_entry.id   AF-A0A366H6K8-F1
#
_cell.length_a   1.000
_cell.length_b   1.000
_cell.length_c   1.000
_cell.angle_alpha   90.00
_cell.angle_beta   90.00
_cell.angle_gamma   90.00
#
_symmetry.space_group_name_H-M   'P 1'
#
loop_
_entity.id
_entity.type
_entity.pdbx_description
1 polymer ?
#
loop_
_entity_poly.entity_id
_entity_poly.type
_entity_poly.pdbx_seq_one_letter_code
_entity_poly.pdbx_strand_id
1 'polypeptide(L)'
;MVLLGGALQAGPETVAGEKSAKAVTIHDQWSLPGILGGGVKTTDEYTEGNVFLVLPVISTVGRDGLLSGDVLFIEPYSSWGEQGEVAASLGLGWRHHFTTQSVSAVTKHDGHQAGFLEEGVFVGANFFVDMLDTQFDNQFWQLGVGAEVGTRYLEIRGELLHPAQ
;
A
#
# COMPACT_ATOMS: atom_id res chain seq x y z
N MET A 1 29.69 55.37 -28.14
CA MET A 1 28.92 55.16 -26.90
C MET A 1 28.20 53.82 -27.04
N VAL A 2 28.36 52.97 -26.04
CA VAL A 2 28.21 51.49 -26.01
C VAL A 2 26.77 51.05 -25.70
N LEU A 3 26.37 49.86 -26.19
CA LEU A 3 25.56 48.80 -25.52
C LEU A 3 25.14 47.74 -26.58
N LEU A 4 26.01 46.81 -26.99
CA LEU A 4 26.23 45.45 -26.43
C LEU A 4 24.95 44.68 -26.10
N GLY A 5 24.51 43.83 -27.05
CA GLY A 5 23.57 42.73 -26.82
C GLY A 5 24.29 41.55 -26.15
N GLY A 6 23.82 41.16 -24.96
CA GLY A 6 24.34 40.01 -24.24
C GLY A 6 23.63 38.73 -24.67
N ALA A 7 24.35 37.84 -25.35
CA ALA A 7 23.98 36.44 -25.47
C ALA A 7 24.31 35.74 -24.13
N LEU A 8 23.31 35.16 -23.47
CA LEU A 8 23.51 34.25 -22.35
C LEU A 8 24.09 32.94 -22.88
N GLN A 9 25.36 32.71 -22.59
CA GLN A 9 26.08 31.49 -22.91
C GLN A 9 25.85 30.49 -21.76
N ALA A 10 25.04 29.46 -22.00
CA ALA A 10 24.91 28.33 -21.07
C ALA A 10 26.22 27.53 -21.06
N GLY A 11 26.84 27.39 -19.89
CA GLY A 11 28.02 26.54 -19.69
C GLY A 11 27.69 25.05 -19.85
N PRO A 12 28.69 24.18 -20.04
CA PRO A 12 28.45 22.76 -20.23
C PRO A 12 27.90 22.12 -18.95
N GLU A 13 26.79 21.40 -19.09
CA GLU A 13 26.22 20.58 -18.01
C GLU A 13 27.20 19.46 -17.65
N THR A 14 27.69 19.47 -16.41
CA THR A 14 28.44 18.34 -15.85
C THR A 14 27.48 17.18 -15.62
N VAL A 15 27.63 16.12 -16.39
CA VAL A 15 26.98 14.82 -16.16
C VAL A 15 27.58 14.22 -14.88
N ALA A 16 26.97 14.52 -13.73
CA ALA A 16 27.28 13.85 -12.48
C ALA A 16 26.77 12.41 -12.56
N GLY A 17 27.69 11.46 -12.43
CA GLY A 17 27.50 10.05 -12.76
C GLY A 17 26.29 9.38 -12.11
N GLU A 18 25.71 8.45 -12.88
CA GLU A 18 24.74 7.47 -12.43
C GLU A 18 25.26 6.77 -11.17
N LYS A 19 24.78 7.21 -10.00
CA LYS A 19 24.78 6.36 -8.82
C LYS A 19 23.72 5.29 -9.10
N SER A 20 24.17 4.14 -9.55
CA SER A 20 23.41 2.89 -9.55
C SER A 20 22.68 2.78 -8.21
N ALA A 21 21.37 3.01 -8.23
CA ALA A 21 20.53 2.91 -7.04
C ALA A 21 20.64 1.47 -6.54
N LYS A 22 21.34 1.29 -5.43
CA LYS A 22 21.42 -0.01 -4.76
C LYS A 22 19.99 -0.48 -4.51
N ALA A 23 19.69 -1.70 -4.92
CA ALA A 23 18.45 -2.37 -4.55
C ALA A 23 18.33 -2.31 -3.02
N VAL A 24 17.23 -1.73 -2.54
CA VAL A 24 16.96 -1.60 -1.11
C VAL A 24 16.73 -3.01 -0.57
N THR A 25 17.64 -3.48 0.28
CA THR A 25 17.50 -4.72 1.05
C THR A 25 16.84 -4.43 2.39
N ILE A 26 15.97 -5.35 2.83
CA ILE A 26 15.08 -5.29 4.00
C ILE A 26 15.78 -4.85 5.31
N HIS A 27 17.11 -5.00 5.41
CA HIS A 27 17.86 -4.65 6.60
C HIS A 27 18.01 -3.15 6.91
N ASP A 28 17.81 -2.24 5.94
CA ASP A 28 18.02 -0.79 6.14
C ASP A 28 16.73 0.00 6.43
N GLN A 29 15.56 -0.62 6.39
CA GLN A 29 14.28 0.10 6.52
C GLN A 29 13.24 -0.70 7.32
N TRP A 30 13.34 -0.62 8.65
CA TRP A 30 12.16 -0.72 9.52
C TRP A 30 11.22 0.51 9.35
N SER A 31 11.49 1.36 8.37
CA SER A 31 10.85 2.65 8.12
C SER A 31 9.95 2.67 6.89
N LEU A 32 9.56 1.51 6.33
CA LEU A 32 8.44 1.54 5.40
C LEU A 32 7.18 1.85 6.24
N PRO A 33 6.51 2.99 6.04
CA PRO A 33 5.37 3.34 6.86
C PRO A 33 4.25 2.34 6.55
N GLY A 34 4.06 1.38 7.46
CA GLY A 34 2.89 0.53 7.44
C GLY A 34 1.64 1.35 7.72
N ILE A 35 0.48 0.86 7.28
CA ILE A 35 -0.80 1.46 7.61
C ILE A 35 -1.35 0.70 8.82
N LEU A 36 -1.40 1.35 9.98
CA LEU A 36 -2.15 0.86 11.14
C LEU A 36 -3.56 1.44 11.07
N GLY A 37 -4.55 0.57 11.12
CA GLY A 37 -5.94 0.96 11.16
C GLY A 37 -6.75 0.09 12.11
N GLY A 38 -8.01 0.48 12.29
CA GLY A 38 -8.95 -0.24 13.11
C GLY A 38 -10.32 0.39 13.02
N GLY A 39 -11.31 -0.31 13.52
CA GLY A 39 -12.69 0.10 13.43
C GLY A 39 -13.54 -0.48 14.55
N VAL A 40 -14.71 0.11 14.72
CA VAL A 40 -15.79 -0.44 15.55
C VAL A 40 -17.02 -0.49 14.67
N LYS A 41 -17.66 -1.65 14.61
CA LYS A 41 -18.90 -1.87 13.89
C LYS A 41 -19.96 -2.25 14.92
N THR A 42 -21.04 -1.49 14.95
CA THR A 42 -22.19 -1.77 15.83
C THR A 42 -23.43 -1.95 14.99
N THR A 43 -24.15 -3.02 15.28
CA THR A 43 -25.50 -3.30 14.80
C THR A 43 -26.46 -3.30 15.99
N ASP A 44 -27.75 -3.48 15.74
CA ASP A 44 -28.75 -3.67 16.80
C ASP A 44 -28.54 -4.95 17.62
N GLU A 45 -27.82 -5.93 17.06
CA GLU A 45 -27.63 -7.25 17.66
C GLU A 45 -26.21 -7.50 18.18
N TYR A 46 -25.23 -6.74 17.69
CA TYR A 46 -23.81 -7.07 17.88
C TYR A 46 -22.89 -5.86 17.71
N THR A 47 -21.92 -5.73 18.61
CA THR A 47 -20.75 -4.85 18.46
C THR A 47 -19.46 -5.64 18.26
N GLU A 48 -18.65 -5.20 17.31
CA GLU A 48 -17.33 -5.73 17.01
C GLU A 48 -16.30 -4.60 16.97
N GLY A 49 -15.11 -4.87 17.50
CA GLY A 49 -13.92 -4.05 17.28
C GLY A 49 -12.92 -4.80 16.42
N ASN A 50 -12.12 -4.08 15.62
CA ASN A 50 -11.04 -4.67 14.85
C ASN A 50 -9.81 -3.76 14.78
N VAL A 51 -8.66 -4.39 14.51
CA VAL A 51 -7.39 -3.74 14.23
C VAL A 51 -6.71 -4.48 13.07
N PHE A 52 -6.05 -3.74 12.21
CA PHE A 52 -5.28 -4.29 11.11
C PHE A 52 -4.00 -3.48 10.90
N LEU A 53 -2.99 -4.14 10.34
CA LEU A 53 -1.72 -3.51 10.01
C LEU A 53 -1.27 -3.97 8.63
N VAL A 54 -1.10 -3.06 7.67
CA VAL A 54 -0.52 -3.37 6.36
C VAL A 54 0.96 -3.05 6.40
N LEU A 55 1.81 -4.07 6.27
CA LEU A 55 3.27 -3.93 6.26
C LEU A 55 3.85 -4.29 4.89
N PRO A 56 4.37 -3.31 4.12
CA PRO A 56 5.12 -3.63 2.93
C PRO A 56 6.41 -4.38 3.31
N VAL A 57 6.65 -5.52 2.67
CA VAL A 57 7.84 -6.36 2.88
C VAL A 57 8.83 -6.23 1.72
N ILE A 58 8.33 -6.00 0.51
CA ILE A 58 9.14 -5.75 -0.69
C ILE A 58 8.46 -4.64 -1.48
N SER A 59 9.24 -3.67 -1.95
CA SER A 59 8.72 -2.61 -2.82
C SER A 59 9.71 -2.30 -3.94
N THR A 60 9.20 -2.18 -5.18
CA THR A 60 9.95 -1.63 -6.33
C THR A 60 9.50 -0.21 -6.68
N VAL A 61 8.52 0.34 -5.95
CA VAL A 61 8.05 1.71 -6.14
C VAL A 61 9.21 2.70 -5.96
N GLY A 62 9.36 3.62 -6.90
CA GLY A 62 10.42 4.63 -6.89
C GLY A 62 11.74 4.19 -7.49
N ARG A 63 11.92 2.92 -7.86
CA ARG A 63 13.21 2.38 -8.34
C ARG A 63 13.74 3.08 -9.59
N ASP A 64 12.84 3.46 -10.50
CA ASP A 64 13.19 4.12 -11.77
C ASP A 64 12.87 5.64 -11.74
N GLY A 65 12.77 6.22 -10.54
CA GLY A 65 12.40 7.64 -10.36
C GLY A 65 10.91 7.93 -10.57
N LEU A 66 10.10 6.89 -10.77
CA LEU A 66 8.65 6.92 -10.90
C LEU A 66 7.98 6.23 -9.71
N LEU A 67 6.77 6.67 -9.34
CA LEU A 67 5.95 6.07 -8.28
C LEU A 67 5.28 4.75 -8.71
N SER A 68 5.62 4.22 -9.88
CA SER A 68 5.14 2.93 -10.36
C SER A 68 5.94 1.79 -9.76
N GLY A 69 5.33 0.62 -9.66
CA GLY A 69 6.00 -0.60 -9.25
C GLY A 69 5.13 -1.52 -8.44
N ASP A 70 5.76 -2.55 -7.92
CA ASP A 70 5.16 -3.64 -7.17
C ASP A 70 5.40 -3.45 -5.68
N VAL A 71 4.38 -3.74 -4.89
CA VAL A 71 4.45 -3.81 -3.43
C VAL A 71 3.93 -5.17 -3.00
N LEU A 72 4.78 -5.96 -2.36
CA LEU A 72 4.38 -7.14 -1.59
C LEU A 72 4.23 -6.72 -0.13
N PHE A 73 3.14 -7.11 0.51
CA PHE A 73 2.85 -6.75 1.89
C PHE A 73 2.24 -7.91 2.67
N ILE A 74 2.37 -7.86 3.99
CA ILE A 74 1.64 -8.73 4.92
C ILE A 74 0.61 -7.92 5.68
N GLU A 75 -0.49 -8.56 6.04
CA GLU A 75 -1.63 -7.92 6.70
C GLU A 75 -2.13 -8.78 7.87
N PRO A 76 -1.53 -8.67 9.07
CA PRO A 76 -2.15 -9.19 10.27
C PRO A 76 -3.41 -8.37 10.61
N TYR A 77 -4.47 -9.10 10.96
CA TYR A 77 -5.76 -8.58 11.36
C TYR A 77 -6.26 -9.32 12.60
N SER A 78 -6.94 -8.61 13.50
CA SER A 78 -7.71 -9.25 14.56
C SER A 78 -8.98 -8.46 14.85
N SER A 79 -10.05 -9.19 15.16
CA SER A 79 -11.29 -8.63 15.67
C SER A 79 -11.72 -9.32 16.95
N TRP A 80 -12.49 -8.58 17.75
CA TRP A 80 -13.09 -9.04 19.00
C TRP A 80 -14.54 -8.57 19.04
N GLY A 81 -15.43 -9.51 19.25
CA GLY A 81 -16.85 -9.32 19.27
C GLY A 81 -17.46 -9.38 20.66
N GLU A 82 -18.68 -8.86 20.77
CA GLU A 82 -19.58 -9.23 21.85
C GLU A 82 -19.76 -10.76 21.87
N GLN A 83 -20.03 -11.32 23.06
CA GLN A 83 -20.16 -12.78 23.28
C GLN A 83 -18.83 -13.57 23.21
N GLY A 84 -17.67 -12.91 23.18
CA GLY A 84 -16.38 -13.58 23.33
C GLY A 84 -15.81 -14.18 22.03
N GLU A 85 -16.39 -13.81 20.89
CA GLU A 85 -15.85 -14.15 19.58
C GLU A 85 -14.54 -13.40 19.32
N VAL A 86 -13.53 -14.14 18.85
CA VAL A 86 -12.23 -13.58 18.46
C VAL A 86 -11.88 -14.12 17.09
N ALA A 87 -11.59 -13.21 16.15
CA ALA A 87 -11.02 -13.60 14.88
C ALA A 87 -9.57 -13.09 14.77
N ALA A 88 -8.74 -13.89 14.11
CA ALA A 88 -7.41 -13.49 13.70
C ALA A 88 -7.21 -13.90 12.24
N SER A 89 -6.57 -13.03 11.46
CA SER A 89 -6.24 -13.30 10.07
C SER A 89 -4.82 -12.87 9.78
N LEU A 90 -4.18 -13.60 8.86
CA LEU A 90 -2.90 -13.20 8.29
C LEU A 90 -3.01 -13.19 6.76
N GLY A 91 -2.90 -11.99 6.20
CA GLY A 91 -2.86 -11.74 4.76
C GLY A 91 -1.46 -11.67 4.19
N LEU A 92 -1.32 -12.14 2.96
CA LEU A 92 -0.22 -11.85 2.04
C LEU A 92 -0.83 -11.20 0.79
N GLY A 93 -0.41 -9.97 0.49
CA GLY A 93 -0.94 -9.20 -0.62
C GLY A 93 0.14 -8.69 -1.56
N TRP A 94 -0.21 -8.57 -2.83
CA TRP A 94 0.60 -7.94 -3.87
C TRP A 94 -0.22 -6.87 -4.57
N ARG A 95 0.40 -5.71 -4.81
CA ARG A 95 -0.15 -4.61 -5.62
C ARG A 95 0.86 -4.17 -6.66
N HIS A 96 0.37 -3.89 -7.86
CA HIS A 96 1.11 -3.16 -8.89
C HIS A 96 0.48 -1.78 -9.11
N HIS A 97 1.29 -0.74 -9.01
CA HIS A 97 0.90 0.65 -9.23
C HIS A 97 1.31 1.09 -10.64
N PHE A 98 0.32 1.37 -11.48
CA PHE A 98 0.50 1.96 -12.80
C PHE A 98 0.42 3.47 -12.69
N THR A 99 1.58 4.14 -12.74
CA THR A 99 1.64 5.60 -12.70
C THR A 99 2.83 6.12 -13.47
N THR A 100 2.72 7.35 -13.97
CA THR A 100 3.81 8.06 -14.64
C THR A 100 4.36 9.19 -13.78
N GLN A 101 3.89 9.31 -12.53
CA GLN A 101 4.35 10.37 -11.63
C GLN A 101 5.77 10.11 -11.16
N SER A 102 6.58 11.17 -11.11
CA SER A 102 7.91 11.11 -10.53
C SER A 102 7.85 11.04 -9.01
N VAL A 103 8.83 10.36 -8.40
CA VAL A 103 9.05 10.41 -6.93
C VAL A 103 9.20 11.83 -6.39
N SER A 104 9.66 12.77 -7.22
CA SER A 104 9.75 14.20 -6.86
C SER A 104 8.40 14.88 -6.67
N ALA A 105 7.30 14.28 -7.11
CA ALA A 105 5.95 14.78 -6.85
C ALA A 105 5.57 14.68 -5.37
N VAL A 106 6.10 13.68 -4.64
CA VAL A 106 5.80 13.47 -3.21
C VAL A 106 6.33 14.62 -2.33
N THR A 107 7.43 15.25 -2.75
CA THR A 107 8.10 16.31 -1.98
C THR A 107 7.76 17.72 -2.45
N LYS A 108 7.07 17.85 -3.59
CA LYS A 108 6.57 19.14 -4.07
C LYS A 108 5.27 19.48 -3.34
N HIS A 109 5.41 20.28 -2.28
CA HIS A 109 4.28 20.91 -1.60
C HIS A 109 3.85 22.17 -2.34
N ASP A 110 3.27 22.03 -3.53
CA ASP A 110 2.70 23.14 -4.32
C ASP A 110 1.21 23.39 -4.01
N GLY A 111 0.63 22.61 -3.10
CA GLY A 111 -0.79 22.69 -2.74
C GLY A 111 -1.71 22.06 -3.78
N HIS A 112 -1.16 21.40 -4.81
CA HIS A 112 -1.93 20.66 -5.80
C HIS A 112 -2.48 19.38 -5.20
N GLN A 113 -3.80 19.20 -5.32
CA GLN A 113 -4.44 17.95 -4.98
C GLN A 113 -4.57 17.13 -6.27
N ALA A 114 -3.96 15.94 -6.28
CA ALA A 114 -3.95 15.07 -7.45
C ALA A 114 -5.38 14.70 -7.88
N GLY A 115 -5.69 14.79 -9.18
CA GLY A 115 -6.97 14.38 -9.75
C GLY A 115 -7.23 12.87 -9.68
N PHE A 116 -8.45 12.44 -10.04
CA PHE A 116 -8.91 11.05 -9.83
C PHE A 116 -8.03 9.96 -10.45
N LEU A 117 -7.44 10.22 -11.62
CA LEU A 117 -6.55 9.30 -12.35
C LEU A 117 -5.10 9.82 -12.41
N GLU A 118 -4.79 10.91 -11.73
CA GLU A 118 -3.49 11.59 -11.90
C GLU A 118 -2.33 10.79 -11.30
N GLU A 119 -2.58 10.10 -10.19
CA GLU A 119 -1.63 9.16 -9.58
C GLU A 119 -1.72 7.78 -10.21
N GLY A 120 -2.60 7.61 -11.20
CA GLY A 120 -2.81 6.37 -11.91
C GLY A 120 -3.75 5.38 -11.22
N VAL A 121 -3.58 4.11 -11.57
CA VAL A 121 -4.41 2.99 -11.09
C VAL A 121 -3.53 1.93 -10.47
N PHE A 122 -4.07 1.13 -9.57
CA PHE A 122 -3.41 -0.08 -9.10
C PHE A 122 -4.30 -1.29 -9.31
N VAL A 123 -3.66 -2.45 -9.42
CA VAL A 123 -4.31 -3.76 -9.33
C VAL A 123 -3.59 -4.58 -8.28
N GLY A 124 -4.29 -5.51 -7.65
CA GLY A 124 -3.69 -6.37 -6.65
C GLY A 124 -4.41 -7.68 -6.49
N ALA A 125 -3.74 -8.58 -5.77
CA ALA A 125 -4.26 -9.86 -5.38
C ALA A 125 -3.79 -10.19 -3.96
N ASN A 126 -4.66 -10.82 -3.19
CA ASN A 126 -4.43 -11.12 -1.79
C ASN A 126 -4.77 -12.57 -1.49
N PHE A 127 -4.07 -13.13 -0.52
CA PHE A 127 -4.35 -14.44 0.05
C PHE A 127 -4.38 -14.30 1.56
N PHE A 128 -5.36 -14.91 2.21
CA PHE A 128 -5.56 -14.79 3.66
C PHE A 128 -5.76 -16.17 4.29
N VAL A 129 -5.25 -16.31 5.51
CA VAL A 129 -5.57 -17.42 6.39
C VAL A 129 -6.32 -16.84 7.57
N ASP A 130 -7.58 -17.23 7.71
CA ASP A 130 -8.49 -16.75 8.74
C ASP A 130 -8.70 -17.83 9.78
N MET A 131 -8.69 -17.43 11.05
CA MET A 131 -9.05 -18.25 12.19
C MET A 131 -10.14 -17.52 12.97
N LEU A 132 -11.26 -18.20 13.18
CA LEU A 132 -12.35 -17.73 14.00
C LEU A 132 -12.50 -18.65 15.21
N ASP A 133 -12.40 -18.06 16.40
CA ASP A 133 -12.69 -18.73 17.67
C ASP A 133 -14.01 -18.19 18.23
N THR A 134 -14.88 -19.10 18.64
CA THR A 134 -16.27 -18.80 19.01
C THR A 134 -16.52 -19.09 20.48
N GLN A 135 -17.61 -18.53 21.02
CA GLN A 135 -18.01 -18.71 22.43
C GLN A 135 -18.20 -20.17 22.90
N PHE A 136 -18.26 -21.12 21.96
CA PHE A 136 -18.44 -22.54 22.23
C PHE A 136 -17.17 -23.38 22.03
N ASP A 137 -15.98 -22.75 22.07
CA ASP A 137 -14.66 -23.38 21.82
C ASP A 137 -14.58 -24.08 20.46
N ASN A 138 -15.32 -23.61 19.46
CA ASN A 138 -15.18 -24.08 18.08
C ASN A 138 -14.23 -23.15 17.33
N GLN A 139 -13.19 -23.75 16.75
CA GLN A 139 -12.22 -23.07 15.89
C GLN A 139 -12.50 -23.38 14.42
N PHE A 140 -12.68 -22.35 13.62
CA PHE A 140 -12.89 -22.46 12.18
C PHE A 140 -11.72 -21.83 11.43
N TRP A 141 -11.16 -22.58 10.49
CA TRP A 141 -10.10 -22.09 9.61
C TRP A 141 -10.64 -21.89 8.20
N GLN A 142 -10.30 -20.76 7.59
CA GLN A 142 -10.68 -20.45 6.21
C GLN A 142 -9.48 -19.93 5.44
N LEU A 143 -9.50 -20.19 4.13
CA LEU A 143 -8.56 -19.63 3.19
C LEU A 143 -9.29 -18.67 2.26
N GLY A 144 -8.82 -17.44 2.21
CA GLY A 144 -9.35 -16.40 1.35
C GLY A 144 -8.43 -16.13 0.16
N VAL A 145 -9.02 -15.87 -1.00
CA VAL A 145 -8.33 -15.22 -2.11
C VAL A 145 -9.10 -13.97 -2.49
N GLY A 146 -8.38 -12.88 -2.74
CA GLY A 146 -8.94 -11.59 -3.09
C GLY A 146 -8.27 -10.99 -4.32
N ALA A 147 -9.02 -10.13 -5.01
CA ALA A 147 -8.51 -9.28 -6.07
C ALA A 147 -8.97 -7.85 -5.82
N GLU A 148 -8.13 -6.88 -6.15
CA GLU A 148 -8.41 -5.47 -5.95
C GLU A 148 -7.98 -4.62 -7.15
N VAL A 149 -8.69 -3.52 -7.35
CA VAL A 149 -8.36 -2.50 -8.34
C VAL A 149 -8.80 -1.15 -7.80
N GLY A 150 -8.01 -0.11 -8.04
CA GLY A 150 -8.36 1.20 -7.53
C GLY A 150 -7.51 2.34 -8.03
N THR A 151 -7.83 3.52 -7.52
CA THR A 151 -7.10 4.78 -7.63
C THR A 151 -6.86 5.32 -6.22
N ARG A 152 -6.32 6.54 -6.10
CA ARG A 152 -6.22 7.24 -4.81
C ARG A 152 -7.57 7.40 -4.09
N TYR A 153 -8.68 7.51 -4.83
CA TYR A 153 -9.98 7.92 -4.29
C TYR A 153 -10.99 6.79 -4.19
N LEU A 154 -10.80 5.72 -4.96
CA LEU A 154 -11.73 4.62 -5.03
C LEU A 154 -10.94 3.32 -5.07
N GLU A 155 -11.37 2.38 -4.24
CA GLU A 155 -10.87 1.02 -4.25
C GLU A 155 -12.06 0.06 -4.36
N ILE A 156 -11.92 -0.93 -5.23
CA ILE A 156 -12.86 -2.02 -5.39
C ILE A 156 -12.11 -3.30 -5.04
N ARG A 157 -12.66 -4.07 -4.10
CA ARG A 157 -12.14 -5.37 -3.68
C ARG A 157 -13.21 -6.44 -3.88
N GLY A 158 -12.79 -7.61 -4.33
CA GLY A 158 -13.60 -8.82 -4.39
C GLY A 158 -12.87 -9.95 -3.68
N GLU A 159 -13.58 -10.70 -2.86
CA GLU A 159 -13.03 -11.76 -2.00
C GLU A 159 -13.82 -13.06 -2.18
N LEU A 160 -13.09 -14.18 -2.17
CA LEU A 160 -13.65 -15.52 -2.25
C LEU A 160 -13.06 -16.36 -1.12
N LEU A 161 -13.93 -16.77 -0.20
CA LEU A 161 -13.59 -17.55 0.99
C LEU A 161 -13.88 -19.03 0.75
N HIS A 162 -12.93 -19.89 1.09
CA HIS A 162 -13.09 -21.33 1.10
C HIS A 162 -12.81 -21.89 2.50
N PRO A 163 -13.69 -22.74 3.05
CA PRO A 163 -13.43 -23.40 4.32
C PRO A 163 -12.22 -24.33 4.20
N ALA A 164 -11.29 -24.26 5.16
CA ALA A 164 -10.23 -25.25 5.30
C ALA A 164 -10.80 -26.45 6.06
N GLN A 165 -10.70 -27.65 5.49
CA GLN A 165 -11.13 -28.91 6.12
C GLN A 165 -10.08 -29.47 7.07
#